data_AF-A0AAE9XU88-F1
#
_entry.id   AF-A0AAE9XU88-F1
#
_cell.length_a   1.000
_cell.length_b   1.000
_cell.length_c   1.000
_cell.angle_alpha   90.00
_cell.angle_beta   90.00
_cell.angle_gamma   90.00
#
_symmetry.space_group_name_H-M   'P 1'
#
loop_
_entity.id
_entity.type
_entity.pdbx_description
1 polymer ?
#
loop_
_entity_poly.entity_id
_entity_poly.type
_entity_poly.pdbx_seq_one_letter_code
_entity_poly.pdbx_strand_id
1 'polypeptide(L)'
;MIPTWSDWKRYPQPGRGGNIEAPISPGIYEVRYAQTGALYGFEAVDNLAVALAQLPVKSRVGSWFGRRAAQPFPELEYRICATTSRAHARTAADRMVNRRSTWIAGAA
;
A
#
# COMPACT_ATOMS: atom_id res chain seq x y z
N MET A 1 -19.48 -12.44 -4.33
CA MET A 1 -19.08 -11.03 -4.43
C MET A 1 -17.74 -10.93 -5.13
N ILE A 2 -17.59 -10.01 -6.08
CA ILE A 2 -16.29 -9.70 -6.68
C ILE A 2 -15.57 -8.74 -5.73
N PRO A 3 -14.34 -9.05 -5.28
CA PRO A 3 -13.57 -8.12 -4.46
C PRO A 3 -13.31 -6.82 -5.23
N THR A 4 -13.88 -5.71 -4.79
CA THR A 4 -13.65 -4.38 -5.38
C THR A 4 -12.63 -3.62 -4.56
N TRP A 5 -11.73 -2.93 -5.25
CA TRP A 5 -10.82 -2.00 -4.61
C TRP A 5 -11.59 -0.83 -4.01
N SER A 6 -11.17 -0.39 -2.83
CA SER A 6 -11.52 0.94 -2.32
C SER A 6 -10.86 2.02 -3.16
N ASP A 7 -11.33 3.25 -2.96
CA ASP A 7 -10.60 4.44 -3.40
C ASP A 7 -9.22 4.51 -2.74
N TRP A 8 -8.33 5.25 -3.39
CA TRP A 8 -7.03 5.59 -2.83
C TRP A 8 -7.19 6.56 -1.66
N LYS A 9 -6.57 6.23 -0.53
CA LYS A 9 -6.51 7.05 0.67
C LYS A 9 -5.06 7.39 0.99
N ARG A 10 -4.82 8.55 1.60
CA ARG A 10 -3.48 8.93 2.05
C ARG A 10 -3.05 8.09 3.24
N TYR A 11 -1.83 7.56 3.16
CA TYR A 11 -1.21 6.84 4.25
C TYR A 11 -0.79 7.84 5.34
N PRO A 12 -1.05 7.56 6.64
CA PRO A 12 -0.73 8.48 7.71
C PRO A 12 0.77 8.72 7.83
N GLN A 13 1.15 9.98 8.04
CA GLN A 13 2.54 10.38 8.25
C GLN A 13 2.79 10.70 9.73
N PRO A 14 3.92 10.27 10.29
CA PRO A 14 4.33 10.67 11.64
C PRO A 14 4.32 12.20 11.77
N GLY A 15 3.58 12.73 12.74
CA GLY A 15 3.49 14.17 13.01
C GLY A 15 2.43 14.94 12.21
N ARG A 16 1.83 14.37 11.16
CA ARG A 16 0.73 15.03 10.42
C ARG A 16 -0.66 14.71 11.00
N GLY A 17 -0.75 13.68 11.84
CA GLY A 17 -2.01 13.14 12.32
C GLY A 17 -2.76 12.42 11.21
N GLY A 18 -3.28 11.23 11.49
CA GLY A 18 -4.01 10.44 10.52
C GLY A 18 -4.15 9.01 11.00
N ASN A 19 -5.32 8.43 10.75
CA ASN A 19 -5.62 7.06 11.12
C ASN A 19 -5.70 6.19 9.87
N ILE A 20 -5.35 4.92 10.03
CA ILE A 20 -5.58 3.91 9.00
C ILE A 20 -7.05 3.52 9.08
N GLU A 21 -7.76 3.68 7.97
CA GLU A 21 -9.15 3.30 7.82
C GLU A 21 -9.22 2.03 6.98
N ALA A 22 -9.13 0.89 7.66
CA ALA A 22 -9.26 -0.42 7.06
C ALA A 22 -10.05 -1.34 7.99
N PRO A 23 -10.81 -2.30 7.42
CA PRO A 23 -11.56 -3.27 8.20
C PRO A 23 -10.60 -4.25 8.90
N ILE A 24 -11.05 -4.78 10.04
CA ILE A 24 -10.43 -5.91 10.73
C ILE A 24 -10.91 -7.20 10.04
N SER A 25 -10.47 -7.39 8.80
CA SER A 25 -10.83 -8.54 7.99
C SER A 25 -9.68 -8.96 7.08
N PRO A 26 -9.73 -10.19 6.54
CA PRO A 26 -8.84 -10.58 5.47
C PRO A 26 -9.03 -9.71 4.24
N GLY A 27 -7.99 -9.62 3.42
CA GLY A 27 -8.05 -8.92 2.16
C GLY A 27 -6.68 -8.66 1.56
N ILE A 28 -6.67 -7.85 0.52
CA ILE A 28 -5.44 -7.40 -0.15
C ILE A 28 -5.28 -5.91 0.12
N TYR A 29 -4.09 -5.48 0.47
CA TYR A 29 -3.75 -4.06 0.43
C TYR A 29 -2.81 -3.76 -0.73
N GLU A 30 -2.87 -2.53 -1.20
CA GLU A 30 -1.93 -1.96 -2.14
C GLU A 30 -1.49 -0.60 -1.62
N VAL A 31 -0.18 -0.38 -1.54
CA VAL A 31 0.43 0.89 -1.13
C VAL A 31 1.34 1.35 -2.25
N ARG A 32 1.27 2.63 -2.60
CA ARG A 32 2.07 3.26 -3.66
C ARG A 32 2.61 4.61 -3.21
N TYR A 33 3.63 5.10 -3.91
CA TYR A 33 4.03 6.50 -3.81
C TYR A 33 2.98 7.40 -4.47
N ALA A 34 2.49 8.41 -3.76
CA ALA A 34 1.46 9.33 -4.24
C ALA A 34 1.90 10.08 -5.51
N GLN A 35 3.18 10.44 -5.58
CA GLN A 35 3.75 11.24 -6.68
C GLN A 35 3.97 10.45 -7.97
N THR A 36 4.47 9.22 -7.86
CA THR A 36 4.90 8.42 -9.03
C THR A 36 3.95 7.29 -9.36
N GLY A 37 3.05 6.94 -8.44
CA GLY A 37 2.23 5.74 -8.54
C GLY A 37 3.01 4.43 -8.41
N ALA A 38 4.33 4.48 -8.18
CA ALA A 38 5.17 3.30 -8.07
C ALA A 38 4.76 2.46 -6.85
N LEU A 39 4.75 1.14 -7.03
CA LEU A 39 4.33 0.19 -6.00
C LEU A 39 5.31 0.22 -4.82
N TYR A 40 4.76 0.38 -3.62
CA TYR A 40 5.51 0.32 -2.37
C TYR A 40 5.28 -1.00 -1.64
N GLY A 41 4.05 -1.50 -1.64
CA GLY A 41 3.69 -2.77 -1.02
C GLY A 41 2.39 -3.34 -1.57
N PHE A 42 2.30 -4.66 -1.66
CA PHE A 42 1.11 -5.36 -2.13
C PHE A 42 1.08 -6.76 -1.53
N GLU A 43 0.07 -7.07 -0.73
CA GLU A 43 0.00 -8.37 -0.07
C GLU A 43 -1.43 -8.77 0.29
N ALA A 44 -1.67 -10.08 0.29
CA ALA A 44 -2.86 -10.71 0.84
C ALA A 44 -2.65 -11.09 2.31
N VAL A 45 -3.47 -10.52 3.20
CA VAL A 45 -3.31 -10.59 4.65
C VAL A 45 -4.58 -11.06 5.34
N ASP A 46 -4.45 -11.53 6.58
CA ASP A 46 -5.58 -11.91 7.44
C ASP A 46 -6.29 -10.72 8.08
N ASN A 47 -5.59 -9.60 8.22
CA ASN A 47 -6.08 -8.40 8.87
C ASN A 47 -5.49 -7.15 8.20
N LEU A 48 -6.31 -6.49 7.38
CA LEU A 48 -5.91 -5.29 6.64
C LEU A 48 -5.47 -4.15 7.56
N ALA A 49 -6.22 -3.88 8.64
CA ALA A 49 -5.91 -2.80 9.58
C ALA A 49 -4.54 -3.00 10.25
N VAL A 50 -4.27 -4.22 10.74
CA VAL A 50 -3.01 -4.54 11.41
C VAL A 50 -1.83 -4.54 10.44
N ALA A 51 -1.98 -5.17 9.27
CA ALA A 51 -0.90 -5.23 8.29
C ALA A 51 -0.51 -3.84 7.78
N LEU A 52 -1.49 -2.98 7.51
CA LEU A 52 -1.23 -1.60 7.16
C LEU A 52 -0.56 -0.87 8.33
N ALA A 53 -1.03 -1.00 9.57
CA ALA A 53 -0.42 -0.34 10.73
C ALA A 53 1.05 -0.73 10.99
N GLN A 54 1.43 -1.96 10.63
CA GLN A 54 2.77 -2.51 10.84
C GLN A 54 3.70 -2.32 9.63
N LEU A 55 3.23 -1.71 8.54
CA LEU A 55 4.02 -1.54 7.33
C LEU A 55 5.26 -0.67 7.65
N PRO A 56 6.48 -1.16 7.36
CA PRO A 56 7.72 -0.48 7.74
C PRO A 56 8.01 0.73 6.83
N VAL A 57 7.35 1.86 7.08
CA VAL A 57 7.56 3.11 6.33
C VAL A 57 8.82 3.81 6.83
N LYS A 58 9.95 3.55 6.15
CA LYS A 58 11.23 4.20 6.46
C LYS A 58 11.32 5.59 5.82
N SER A 59 11.76 6.58 6.59
CA SER A 59 12.25 7.84 6.02
C SER A 59 13.54 7.57 5.23
N ARG A 60 13.66 8.15 4.03
CA ARG A 60 14.93 8.11 3.28
C ARG A 60 15.92 9.02 3.98
N VAL A 61 16.88 8.47 4.71
CA VAL A 61 18.02 9.25 5.20
C VAL A 61 18.90 9.58 4.00
N GLY A 62 18.84 10.83 3.53
CA GLY A 62 19.72 11.32 2.47
C GLY A 62 21.15 11.42 2.98
N SER A 63 22.00 10.45 2.68
CA SER A 63 23.45 10.55 2.88
C SER A 63 24.06 11.29 1.69
N TRP A 64 23.97 12.62 1.69
CA TRP A 64 24.78 13.47 0.81
C TRP A 64 25.32 14.62 1.65
N PHE A 65 26.61 14.53 1.99
CA PHE A 65 27.51 15.57 2.52
C PHE A 65 26.85 16.83 3.12
N GLY A 66 26.84 16.92 4.45
CA GLY A 66 27.03 18.20 5.14
C GLY A 66 25.80 18.95 5.61
N ARG A 67 24.56 18.53 5.32
CA ARG A 67 23.35 19.14 5.92
C ARG A 67 22.34 18.07 6.33
N ARG A 68 22.16 17.88 7.64
CA ARG A 68 21.05 17.11 8.22
C ARG A 68 19.73 17.87 8.00
N ALA A 69 19.17 17.78 6.80
CA ALA A 69 17.75 18.00 6.61
C ALA A 69 17.06 16.64 6.75
N ALA A 70 16.19 16.48 7.74
CA ALA A 70 15.31 15.33 7.81
C ALA A 70 14.45 15.34 6.53
N GLN A 71 14.70 14.40 5.62
CA GLN A 71 13.83 14.25 4.45
C GLN A 71 12.41 13.92 4.92
N PRO A 72 11.39 14.58 4.37
CA PRO A 72 10.00 14.25 4.69
C PRO A 72 9.74 12.78 4.39
N PHE A 73 8.93 12.13 5.23
CA PHE A 73 8.46 10.77 4.97
C PHE A 73 7.86 10.69 3.56
N PRO A 74 8.03 9.57 2.84
CA PRO A 74 7.44 9.44 1.51
C PRO A 74 5.92 9.68 1.60
N GLU A 75 5.38 10.45 0.66
CA GLU A 75 3.93 10.55 0.51
C GLU A 75 3.43 9.25 -0.11
N LEU A 76 2.74 8.45 0.70
CA LEU A 76 2.18 7.17 0.30
C LEU A 76 0.65 7.26 0.25
N GLU A 77 0.07 6.49 -0.65
CA GLU A 77 -1.37 6.21 -0.70
C GLU A 77 -1.58 4.71 -0.58
N TYR A 78 -2.69 4.33 0.02
CA TYR A 78 -3.12 2.95 0.12
C TYR A 78 -4.55 2.77 -0.36
N ARG A 79 -4.85 1.57 -0.82
CA ARG A 79 -6.21 1.08 -1.02
C ARG A 79 -6.29 -0.37 -0.60
N ILE A 80 -7.51 -0.83 -0.37
CA ILE A 80 -7.77 -2.17 0.14
C ILE A 80 -8.82 -2.86 -0.70
N CYS A 81 -8.79 -4.19 -0.65
CA CYS A 81 -9.78 -5.05 -1.25
C CYS A 81 -10.13 -6.12 -0.22
N ALA A 82 -11.20 -5.87 0.54
CA ALA A 82 -11.63 -6.76 1.61
C ALA A 82 -12.19 -8.08 1.03
N THR A 83 -11.87 -9.19 1.68
CA THR A 83 -12.36 -10.52 1.31
C THR A 83 -12.93 -11.24 2.53
N THR A 84 -13.67 -12.32 2.27
CA THR A 84 -14.26 -13.16 3.32
C THR A 84 -13.24 -14.12 3.95
N SER A 85 -12.11 -14.40 3.28
CA SER A 85 -11.03 -15.25 3.78
C SER A 85 -9.67 -14.89 3.18
N ARG A 86 -8.58 -15.33 3.83
CA ARG A 86 -7.21 -15.17 3.31
C ARG A 86 -6.98 -15.95 2.03
N ALA A 87 -7.57 -17.13 1.90
CA ALA A 87 -7.49 -17.91 0.66
C ALA A 87 -8.07 -17.13 -0.52
N HIS A 88 -9.24 -16.49 -0.33
CA HIS A 88 -9.82 -15.61 -1.33
C HIS A 88 -8.95 -14.37 -1.61
N ALA A 89 -8.34 -13.77 -0.58
CA ALA A 89 -7.41 -12.66 -0.76
C ALA A 89 -6.22 -13.08 -1.62
N ARG A 90 -5.63 -14.25 -1.37
CA ARG A 90 -4.49 -14.77 -2.14
C ARG A 90 -4.86 -15.04 -3.59
N THR A 91 -5.95 -15.75 -3.84
CA THR A 91 -6.43 -15.99 -5.21
C THR A 91 -6.75 -14.68 -5.95
N ALA A 92 -7.32 -13.69 -5.26
CA ALA A 92 -7.57 -12.38 -5.85
C ALA A 92 -6.26 -11.61 -6.13
N ALA A 93 -5.26 -11.71 -5.25
CA ALA A 93 -3.94 -11.13 -5.43
C ALA A 93 -3.25 -11.72 -6.65
N ASP A 94 -3.23 -13.06 -6.78
CA ASP A 94 -2.65 -13.75 -7.94
C ASP A 94 -3.32 -13.31 -9.25
N ARG A 95 -4.66 -13.19 -9.25
CA ARG A 95 -5.42 -12.68 -10.41
C ARG A 95 -5.12 -11.22 -10.73
N MET A 96 -4.84 -10.40 -9.73
CA MET A 96 -4.54 -8.97 -9.90
C MET A 96 -3.10 -8.73 -10.35
N VAL A 97 -2.15 -9.54 -9.88
CA VAL A 97 -0.76 -9.54 -10.35
C VAL A 97 -0.69 -9.99 -11.81
N ASN A 98 -1.42 -11.05 -12.19
CA ASN A 98 -1.53 -11.49 -13.58
C ASN A 98 -2.20 -10.43 -14.50
N ARG A 99 -2.99 -9.51 -13.92
CA ARG A 99 -3.51 -8.33 -14.64
C ARG A 99 -2.57 -7.13 -14.60
N ARG A 100 -1.54 -7.08 -13.75
CA ARG A 100 -0.55 -6.00 -13.71
C ARG A 100 0.56 -6.18 -14.72
N SER A 101 0.93 -7.41 -15.06
CA SER A 101 1.86 -7.71 -16.16
C SER A 101 1.37 -7.15 -17.50
N THR A 102 0.05 -7.01 -17.71
CA THR A 102 -0.52 -6.36 -18.91
C THR A 102 -0.47 -4.83 -18.86
N TRP A 103 -0.37 -4.18 -17.69
CA TRP A 103 -0.25 -2.72 -17.59
C TRP A 103 1.19 -2.21 -17.62
N ILE A 104 2.15 -3.00 -17.11
CA ILE A 104 3.57 -2.63 -17.13
C ILE A 104 4.14 -2.66 -18.56
N ALA A 105 3.53 -3.42 -19.48
CA ALA A 105 3.89 -3.42 -20.90
C ALA A 105 3.39 -2.18 -21.69
N GLY A 106 2.56 -1.33 -21.10
CA GLY A 106 2.04 -0.11 -21.74
C GLY A 106 2.82 1.16 -21.39
N ALA A 107 3.90 1.06 -20.61
CA ALA A 107 4.76 2.18 -20.21
C ALA A 107 6.21 2.03 -20.73
N ALA A 108 6.36 1.41 -21.91
CA ALA A 108 7.61 1.34 -22.66
C ALA A 108 7.50 2.18 -23.94
#